data_AF-A0A9X2ERK6-F1
#
_entry.id   AF-A0A9X2ERK6-F1
#
_cell.length_a   1.000
_cell.length_b   1.000
_cell.length_c   1.000
_cell.angle_alpha   90.00
_cell.angle_beta   90.00
_cell.angle_gamma   90.00
#
_symmetry.space_group_name_H-M   'P 1'
#
loop_
_entity.id
_entity.type
_entity.pdbx_description
1 polymer ?
#
loop_
_entity_poly.entity_id
_entity_poly.type
_entity_poly.pdbx_seq_one_letter_code
_entity_poly.pdbx_strand_id
1 'polypeptide(L)'
;MKIRIDDIRNGTWLPSRTADTPHPKMPLAVPHSRIHRNGYYEWLKREFDSLDLENLSTDSVEKLLKGIEYELKFSTFPNYVMLPADELKRVLKV
;
A
#
# COMPACT_ATOMS: atom_id res chain seq x y z
N MET A 1 3.94 15.40 -10.12
CA MET A 1 4.50 14.98 -8.82
C MET A 1 3.68 13.78 -8.35
N LYS A 2 4.31 12.66 -7.95
CA LYS A 2 3.59 11.48 -7.42
C LYS A 2 3.68 11.47 -5.90
N ILE A 3 2.56 11.35 -5.19
CA ILE A 3 2.55 11.11 -3.73
C ILE A 3 2.95 9.64 -3.53
N ARG A 4 3.97 9.40 -2.71
CA ARG A 4 4.54 8.07 -2.49
C ARG A 4 4.13 7.49 -1.14
N ILE A 5 4.34 6.19 -0.94
CA ILE A 5 4.09 5.51 0.33
C ILE A 5 4.92 6.11 1.49
N ASP A 6 6.10 6.64 1.16
CA ASP A 6 7.04 7.31 2.05
C ASP A 6 6.83 8.84 2.16
N ASP A 7 5.77 9.38 1.52
CA ASP A 7 5.47 10.82 1.55
C ASP A 7 4.63 11.18 2.78
N ILE A 8 5.01 12.26 3.48
CA ILE A 8 4.29 12.75 4.66
C ILE A 8 2.83 13.10 4.39
N ARG A 9 2.50 13.49 3.15
CA ARG A 9 1.12 13.78 2.73
C ARG A 9 0.26 12.53 2.59
N ASN A 10 0.90 11.36 2.42
CA ASN A 10 0.23 10.07 2.48
C ASN A 10 0.09 9.56 3.93
N GLY A 11 0.34 10.40 4.93
CA GLY A 11 0.14 10.08 6.35
C GLY A 11 1.18 9.16 6.98
N THR A 12 2.28 8.84 6.30
CA THR A 12 3.37 7.94 6.75
C THR A 12 2.88 6.77 7.60
N TRP A 13 2.32 5.76 6.94
CA TRP A 13 1.66 4.65 7.64
C TRP A 13 2.61 3.56 8.16
N LEU A 14 3.89 3.63 7.81
CA LEU A 14 4.83 2.52 8.00
C LEU A 14 6.13 2.96 8.68
N PRO A 15 6.82 2.02 9.35
CA PRO A 15 8.18 2.23 9.85
C PRO A 15 9.12 2.60 8.69
N SER A 16 10.13 3.43 8.96
CA SER A 16 10.93 3.98 7.88
C SER A 16 11.87 2.95 7.26
N ARG A 17 12.57 2.19 8.11
CA ARG A 17 13.52 1.16 7.71
C ARG A 17 13.42 -0.07 8.60
N THR A 18 14.11 -1.14 8.22
CA THR A 18 14.14 -2.39 9.00
C THR A 18 14.62 -2.20 10.45
N ALA A 19 15.53 -1.27 10.71
CA ALA A 19 15.96 -0.94 12.07
C ALA A 19 14.86 -0.33 12.95
N ASP A 20 13.78 0.19 12.34
CA ASP A 20 12.62 0.74 13.06
C ASP A 20 11.53 -0.33 13.28
N THR A 21 11.84 -1.60 13.03
CA THR A 21 10.94 -2.74 13.24
C THR A 21 11.44 -3.64 14.38
N PRO A 22 10.53 -4.23 15.19
CA PRO A 22 9.08 -4.03 15.17
C PRO A 22 8.67 -2.65 15.69
N HIS A 23 7.69 -2.01 15.05
CA HIS A 23 7.21 -0.70 15.48
C HIS A 23 6.19 -0.86 16.63
N PRO A 24 6.28 -0.09 17.73
CA PRO A 24 5.44 -0.29 18.91
C PRO A 24 3.93 -0.30 18.66
N LYS A 25 3.44 0.56 17.74
CA LYS A 25 2.01 0.63 17.39
C LYS A 25 1.61 -0.30 16.23
N MET A 26 2.60 -0.81 15.50
CA MET A 26 2.42 -1.53 14.23
C MET A 26 3.46 -2.66 14.14
N PRO A 27 3.41 -3.63 15.08
CA PRO A 27 4.50 -4.60 15.25
C PRO A 27 4.68 -5.54 14.06
N LEU A 28 3.64 -5.67 13.22
CA LEU A 28 3.61 -6.56 12.06
C LEU A 28 3.84 -5.82 10.73
N ALA A 29 3.99 -4.50 10.76
CA ALA A 29 4.15 -3.71 9.55
C ALA A 29 5.55 -3.87 8.95
N VAL A 30 5.59 -4.18 7.64
CA VAL A 30 6.83 -4.11 6.85
C VAL A 30 7.24 -2.64 6.69
N PRO A 31 8.54 -2.30 6.82
CA PRO A 31 8.98 -0.91 6.64
C PRO A 31 8.84 -0.48 5.18
N HIS A 32 8.57 0.79 4.93
CA HIS A 32 8.37 1.28 3.55
C HIS A 32 9.59 1.04 2.67
N SER A 33 10.80 1.01 3.24
CA SER A 33 12.05 0.73 2.52
C SER A 33 12.10 -0.65 1.87
N ARG A 34 11.21 -1.57 2.27
CA ARG A 34 11.11 -2.94 1.75
C ARG A 34 9.97 -3.11 0.74
N ILE A 35 9.02 -2.17 0.69
CA ILE A 35 7.88 -2.24 -0.23
C ILE A 35 8.30 -1.67 -1.59
N HIS A 36 8.10 -2.45 -2.64
CA HIS A 36 8.40 -2.00 -3.99
C HIS A 36 7.29 -1.11 -4.53
N ARG A 37 7.66 0.11 -4.95
CA ARG A 37 6.70 1.15 -5.38
C ARG A 37 5.77 0.70 -6.50
N ASN A 38 6.25 -0.09 -7.46
CA ASN A 38 5.43 -0.54 -8.58
C ASN A 38 4.32 -1.49 -8.12
N GLY A 39 4.65 -2.47 -7.27
CA GLY A 39 3.66 -3.39 -6.71
C GLY A 39 2.65 -2.66 -5.83
N TYR A 40 3.13 -1.74 -5.00
CA TYR A 40 2.26 -0.88 -4.18
C TYR A 40 1.28 -0.05 -5.03
N TYR A 41 1.76 0.63 -6.07
CA TYR A 41 0.88 1.47 -6.90
C TYR A 41 -0.11 0.66 -7.73
N GLU A 42 0.30 -0.51 -8.22
CA GLU A 42 -0.59 -1.42 -8.93
C GLU A 42 -1.67 -1.99 -8.00
N TRP A 43 -1.32 -2.30 -6.74
CA TRP A 43 -2.30 -2.67 -5.74
C TRP A 43 -3.29 -1.54 -5.46
N LEU A 44 -2.81 -0.32 -5.16
CA LEU A 44 -3.69 0.84 -4.96
C LEU A 44 -4.61 1.05 -6.17
N LYS A 45 -4.07 0.98 -7.39
CA LYS A 45 -4.87 1.12 -8.60
C LYS A 45 -6.02 0.12 -8.62
N ARG A 46 -5.78 -1.15 -8.31
CA ARG A 46 -6.82 -2.20 -8.27
C ARG A 46 -7.86 -1.95 -7.18
N GLU A 47 -7.44 -1.49 -6.00
CA GLU A 47 -8.36 -1.12 -4.92
C GLU A 47 -9.29 0.02 -5.38
N PHE A 48 -8.75 1.07 -6.01
CA PHE A 48 -9.53 2.20 -6.49
C PHE A 48 -10.38 1.86 -7.73
N ASP A 49 -9.89 1.02 -8.64
CA ASP A 49 -10.64 0.53 -9.81
C ASP A 49 -11.86 -0.31 -9.39
N SER A 50 -11.89 -0.82 -8.15
CA SER A 50 -13.05 -1.54 -7.59
C SER A 50 -14.18 -0.62 -7.13
N LEU A 51 -13.93 0.69 -7.03
CA LEU A 51 -14.96 1.65 -6.63
C LEU A 51 -15.93 1.90 -7.77
N ASP A 52 -17.22 1.93 -7.42
CA ASP A 52 -18.25 2.41 -8.31
C ASP A 52 -18.13 3.94 -8.45
N LEU A 53 -17.65 4.38 -9.61
CA LEU A 53 -17.46 5.81 -9.91
C LEU A 53 -18.78 6.56 -10.04
N GLU A 54 -19.87 5.90 -10.43
CA GLU A 54 -21.18 6.54 -10.59
C GLU A 54 -21.80 6.87 -9.23
N ASN A 55 -21.52 6.05 -8.21
CA ASN A 55 -22.00 6.21 -6.85
C ASN A 55 -20.88 6.55 -5.84
N LEU A 56 -19.80 7.16 -6.34
CA LEU A 56 -18.62 7.47 -5.51
C LEU A 56 -18.99 8.47 -4.42
N SER A 57 -18.76 8.07 -3.17
CA SER A 57 -18.96 8.92 -1.99
C SER A 57 -17.67 9.07 -1.19
N THR A 58 -17.57 10.14 -0.40
CA THR A 58 -16.47 10.34 0.55
C THR A 58 -16.35 9.16 1.51
N ASP A 59 -17.46 8.61 1.99
CA ASP A 59 -17.48 7.46 2.91
C ASP A 59 -16.88 6.20 2.25
N SER A 60 -17.22 5.95 0.98
CA SER A 60 -16.67 4.83 0.21
C SER A 60 -15.15 4.93 0.06
N VAL A 61 -14.65 6.14 -0.23
CA VAL A 61 -13.21 6.40 -0.33
C VAL A 61 -12.52 6.27 1.03
N GLU A 62 -13.10 6.83 2.09
CA GLU A 62 -12.57 6.71 3.44
C GLU A 62 -12.50 5.26 3.91
N LYS A 63 -13.54 4.46 3.62
CA LYS A 63 -13.58 3.04 3.97
C LYS A 63 -12.48 2.26 3.24
N LEU A 64 -12.27 2.54 1.95
CA LEU A 64 -11.18 1.96 1.18
C LEU A 64 -9.81 2.31 1.79
N LEU A 65 -9.56 3.60 2.06
CA LEU A 65 -8.30 4.07 2.64
C LEU A 65 -8.02 3.44 4.02
N LYS A 66 -9.04 3.32 4.88
CA LYS A 66 -8.93 2.62 6.18
C LYS A 66 -8.60 1.14 6.01
N GLY A 67 -9.15 0.49 4.99
CA GLY A 67 -8.82 -0.90 4.63
C GLY A 67 -7.35 -1.05 4.22
N ILE A 68 -6.87 -0.19 3.32
CA ILE A 68 -5.48 -0.18 2.86
C ILE A 68 -4.52 0.09 4.04
N GLU A 69 -4.84 1.03 4.93
CA GLU A 69 -4.07 1.28 6.15
C GLU A 69 -3.99 0.01 7.04
N TYR A 70 -5.13 -0.65 7.25
CA TYR A 70 -5.20 -1.89 8.02
C TYR A 70 -4.30 -2.97 7.40
N GLU A 71 -4.40 -3.20 6.09
CA GLU A 71 -3.62 -4.23 5.40
C GLU A 71 -2.12 -3.94 5.45
N LEU A 72 -1.72 -2.68 5.34
CA LEU A 72 -0.33 -2.24 5.51
C LEU A 72 0.18 -2.45 6.93
N LYS A 73 -0.63 -2.13 7.94
CA LYS A 73 -0.28 -2.30 9.35
C LYS A 73 -0.08 -3.76 9.75
N PHE A 74 -0.84 -4.66 9.13
CA PHE A 74 -0.83 -6.10 9.44
C PHE A 74 -0.12 -6.95 8.38
N SER A 75 0.46 -6.33 7.35
CA SER A 75 1.14 -6.99 6.24
C SER A 75 0.28 -8.06 5.55
N THR A 76 -1.01 -7.78 5.39
CA THR A 76 -1.99 -8.68 4.75
C THR A 76 -2.32 -8.28 3.30
N PHE A 77 -1.63 -7.27 2.77
CA PHE A 77 -1.74 -6.87 1.38
C PHE A 77 -1.20 -7.98 0.43
N PRO A 78 -1.54 -7.95 -0.87
CA PRO A 78 -1.13 -8.98 -1.82
C PRO A 78 0.40 -9.16 -1.91
N ASN A 79 0.87 -10.41 -1.99
CA ASN A 79 2.30 -10.73 -2.06
C ASN A 79 3.06 -10.01 -3.18
N TYR A 80 2.40 -9.70 -4.31
CA TYR A 80 3.03 -9.01 -5.44
C TYR A 80 3.47 -7.57 -5.10
N VAL A 81 2.94 -6.98 -4.02
CA VAL A 81 3.38 -5.66 -3.50
C VAL A 81 4.86 -5.69 -3.10
N MET A 82 5.37 -6.86 -2.70
CA MET A 82 6.76 -7.07 -2.30
C MET A 82 7.68 -7.49 -3.45
N LEU A 83 7.18 -7.58 -4.68
CA LEU A 83 7.99 -8.03 -5.81
C LEU A 83 8.77 -6.88 -6.47
N PRO A 84 10.01 -7.14 -6.92
CA PRO A 84 10.72 -6.21 -7.79
C PRO A 84 10.01 -6.08 -9.15
N ALA A 85 10.37 -5.03 -9.90
CA ALA A 85 9.62 -4.61 -11.08
C ALA A 85 9.58 -5.65 -12.21
N ASP A 86 10.66 -6.40 -12.40
CA ASP A 86 10.79 -7.48 -13.38
C ASP A 86 9.88 -8.67 -13.03
N GLU A 87 9.87 -9.08 -11.76
CA GLU A 87 9.00 -10.16 -11.29
C GLU A 87 7.53 -9.77 -11.30
N LEU A 88 7.22 -8.52 -10.93
CA LEU A 88 5.86 -7.99 -10.96
C LEU A 88 5.23 -8.10 -12.35
N LYS A 89 5.96 -7.68 -13.39
CA LYS A 89 5.51 -7.78 -14.80
C LYS A 89 5.20 -9.21 -15.20
N ARG A 90 6.07 -10.15 -14.80
CA ARG A 90 5.87 -11.58 -15.05
C ARG A 90 4.60 -12.11 -14.38
N VAL A 91 4.35 -11.73 -13.13
CA VAL A 91 3.21 -12.23 -12.34
C VAL A 91 1.89 -11.61 -12.80
N LEU A 92 1.88 -10.31 -13.08
CA LEU A 92 0.66 -9.57 -13.39
C LEU A 92 0.36 -9.50 -14.90
N LYS A 93 1.28 -9.97 -15.76
CA LYS A 93 1.17 -9.91 -17.23
C LYS A 93 0.90 -8.49 -17.75
N VAL A 94 1.49 -7.50 -17.09
CA VAL A 94 1.44 -6.05 -17.42
C VAL A 94 2.78 -5.56 -17.94
#